data_AF-A0A1Y1HNX4-F1
#
_entry.id   AF-A0A1Y1HNX4-F1
#
_cell.length_a   1.000
_cell.length_b   1.000
_cell.length_c   1.000
_cell.angle_alpha   90.00
_cell.angle_beta   90.00
_cell.angle_gamma   90.00
#
_symmetry.space_group_name_H-M   'P 1'
#
loop_
_entity.id
_entity.type
_entity.pdbx_description
1 polymer ?
#
loop_
_entity_poly.entity_id
_entity_poly.type
_entity_poly.pdbx_seq_one_letter_code
_entity_poly.pdbx_strand_id
1 'polypeptide(L)'
;MAVDPIDVDDFASQLLSDNSYELTMAMLKGPELQEAEVAGSTWPPRLLQEVAIYGQGSVLQKLIRQILAGKDKAGAGPGYAFDIEGGNSLGFAAMGALTMVTMSRPAAQLCLALHEGFEQRLFQMFLENAMLIRALPDWDSDPLMYASFGIELVANLARVSAALRQIMQGISRFVPLLEYLVSVEHAKKARPEAVTGIRTQVARLMLVLSVSPDCQEWFRESGLVRVITTICETTKPGAKGEAVMACLVALLRMSESPEGLAILKAQSALMSILKRQTKKINSQCPELWRPLERRLFQGQDRSIPAFGAGDKEIWKLARKTGFNGMAVTCSLSNCTTKQEYVSGTKFSKCGRCGVAHYCSKEHQLLHWRTHKKHCFKKEKIPGTDIG
;
A
#
# COMPACT_ATOMS: atom_id res chain seq x y z
N MET A 1 16.73 1.92 24.19
CA MET A 1 16.25 3.25 24.60
C MET A 1 14.80 3.36 24.13
N ALA A 2 13.87 3.77 24.99
CA ALA A 2 12.50 4.00 24.54
C ALA A 2 12.50 5.25 23.66
N VAL A 3 11.97 5.16 22.44
CA VAL A 3 11.76 6.34 21.58
C VAL A 3 10.62 7.12 22.19
N ASP A 4 10.85 8.41 22.49
CA ASP A 4 9.77 9.28 22.97
C ASP A 4 8.65 9.32 21.92
N PRO A 5 7.38 9.11 22.32
CA PRO A 5 6.29 9.07 21.36
C PRO A 5 6.16 10.43 20.67
N ILE A 6 6.22 10.45 19.33
CA ILE A 6 5.99 11.69 18.55
C ILE A 6 4.62 12.26 18.93
N ASP A 7 4.63 13.56 19.22
CA ASP A 7 3.44 14.33 19.51
C ASP A 7 2.57 14.53 18.25
N VAL A 8 1.27 14.35 18.40
CA VAL A 8 0.32 14.41 17.28
C VAL A 8 0.19 15.82 16.73
N ASP A 9 0.22 16.85 17.60
CA ASP A 9 0.13 18.25 17.17
C ASP A 9 1.39 18.65 16.39
N ASP A 10 2.59 18.29 16.87
CA ASP A 10 3.85 18.54 16.16
C ASP A 10 3.87 17.86 14.79
N PHE A 11 3.53 16.57 14.74
CA PHE A 11 3.56 15.83 13.50
C PHE A 11 2.51 16.32 12.48
N ALA A 12 1.30 16.63 12.96
CA ALA A 12 0.27 17.23 12.11
C ALA A 12 0.68 18.62 11.61
N SER A 13 1.37 19.43 12.44
CA SER A 13 1.90 20.74 12.03
C SER A 13 2.91 20.61 10.88
N GLN A 14 3.84 19.66 10.96
CA GLN A 14 4.79 19.40 9.88
C GLN A 14 4.09 18.96 8.59
N LEU A 15 3.07 18.10 8.70
CA LEU A 15 2.25 17.65 7.58
C LEU A 15 1.32 18.73 7.00
N LEU A 16 1.09 19.81 7.77
CA LEU A 16 0.38 21.00 7.33
C LEU A 16 1.33 22.06 6.74
N SER A 17 2.61 21.77 6.54
CA SER A 17 3.55 22.72 5.97
C SER A 17 3.31 22.95 4.47
N ASP A 18 3.60 24.16 4.00
CA ASP A 18 3.76 24.49 2.57
C ASP A 18 5.24 24.43 2.13
N ASN A 19 6.13 24.00 3.03
CA ASN A 19 7.53 23.75 2.76
C ASN A 19 7.74 22.27 2.42
N SER A 20 8.21 21.98 1.19
CA SER A 20 8.47 20.61 0.72
C SER A 20 9.51 19.89 1.57
N TYR A 21 10.49 20.61 2.13
CA TYR A 21 11.50 20.04 3.01
C TYR A 21 10.88 19.54 4.32
N GLU A 22 10.01 20.33 4.96
CA GLU A 22 9.33 19.93 6.20
C GLU A 22 8.42 18.71 5.97
N LEU A 23 7.67 18.67 4.88
CA LEU A 23 6.88 17.49 4.49
C LEU A 23 7.76 16.27 4.25
N THR A 24 8.91 16.45 3.59
CA THR A 24 9.86 15.35 3.34
C THR A 24 10.43 14.83 4.66
N MET A 25 10.80 15.72 5.58
CA MET A 25 11.28 15.34 6.91
C MET A 25 10.20 14.61 7.72
N ALA A 26 8.94 15.02 7.63
CA ALA A 26 7.82 14.31 8.24
C ALA A 26 7.65 12.90 7.64
N MET A 27 7.74 12.77 6.33
CA MET A 27 7.68 11.48 5.62
C MET A 27 8.84 10.56 6.01
N LEU A 28 10.06 11.10 6.17
CA LEU A 28 11.26 10.33 6.55
C LEU A 28 11.21 9.78 7.98
N LYS A 29 10.26 10.22 8.81
CA LYS A 29 9.94 9.56 10.10
C LYS A 29 9.17 8.24 9.87
N GLY A 30 8.57 8.04 8.69
CA GLY A 30 7.77 6.87 8.33
C GLY A 30 8.49 5.51 8.43
N PRO A 31 9.75 5.35 8.00
CA PRO A 31 10.51 4.13 8.26
C PRO A 31 10.66 3.80 9.75
N GLU A 32 10.91 4.80 10.60
CA GLU A 32 10.97 4.60 12.07
C GLU A 32 9.62 4.15 12.62
N LEU A 33 8.52 4.70 12.07
CA LEU A 33 7.15 4.25 12.31
C LEU A 33 6.95 2.77 11.92
N GLN A 34 7.45 2.36 10.76
CA GLN A 34 7.34 0.98 10.27
C GLN A 34 8.15 -0.02 11.11
N GLU A 35 9.39 0.33 11.48
CA GLU A 35 10.24 -0.51 12.31
C GLU A 35 9.62 -0.71 13.70
N ALA A 36 9.06 0.35 14.28
CA ALA A 36 8.32 0.25 15.53
C ALA A 36 7.08 -0.65 15.40
N GLU A 37 6.35 -0.61 14.28
CA GLU A 37 5.21 -1.51 14.04
C GLU A 37 5.65 -2.97 13.95
N VAL A 38 6.75 -3.27 13.26
CA VAL A 38 7.33 -4.62 13.17
C VAL A 38 7.72 -5.15 14.56
N ALA A 39 8.19 -4.27 15.45
CA ALA A 39 8.45 -4.60 16.85
C ALA A 39 7.17 -4.81 17.71
N GLY A 40 5.98 -4.72 17.11
CA GLY A 40 4.70 -4.91 17.77
C GLY A 40 4.15 -3.64 18.45
N SER A 41 4.74 -2.46 18.17
CA SER A 41 4.23 -1.20 18.70
C SER A 41 2.89 -0.85 18.04
N THR A 42 1.92 -0.49 18.87
CA THR A 42 0.59 -0.01 18.41
C THR A 42 0.60 1.49 18.10
N TRP A 43 1.70 2.18 18.44
CA TRP A 43 1.82 3.62 18.33
C TRP A 43 1.83 4.15 16.88
N PRO A 44 2.52 3.54 15.90
CA PRO A 44 2.56 4.09 14.54
C PRO A 44 1.19 4.12 13.85
N PRO A 45 0.40 3.03 13.82
CA PRO A 45 -0.95 3.08 13.26
C PRO A 45 -1.88 4.04 14.02
N ARG A 46 -1.68 4.18 15.34
CA ARG A 46 -2.43 5.13 16.17
C ARG A 46 -2.15 6.57 15.75
N LEU A 47 -0.87 6.94 15.65
CA LEU A 47 -0.44 8.28 15.23
C LEU A 47 -1.07 8.65 13.88
N LEU A 48 -1.03 7.74 12.90
CA LEU A 48 -1.60 7.97 11.58
C LEU A 48 -3.14 8.11 11.60
N GLN A 49 -3.84 7.35 12.45
CA GLN A 49 -5.28 7.53 12.67
C GLN A 49 -5.62 8.90 13.27
N GLU A 50 -4.85 9.36 14.25
CA GLU A 50 -5.06 10.64 14.93
C GLU A 50 -4.71 11.83 14.02
N VAL A 51 -3.62 11.73 13.26
CA VAL A 51 -3.26 12.71 12.23
C VAL A 51 -4.32 12.80 11.14
N ALA A 52 -4.89 11.67 10.70
CA ALA A 52 -5.89 11.66 9.65
C ALA A 52 -7.15 12.46 10.02
N ILE A 53 -7.54 12.47 11.29
CA ILE A 53 -8.68 13.27 11.79
C ILE A 53 -8.29 14.66 12.25
N TYR A 54 -6.99 14.98 12.32
CA TYR A 54 -6.49 16.24 12.84
C TYR A 54 -7.16 17.42 12.17
N GLY A 55 -7.52 18.43 12.96
CA GLY A 55 -8.23 19.63 12.47
C GLY A 55 -9.46 19.32 11.61
N GLN A 56 -10.19 18.23 11.92
CA GLN A 56 -11.31 17.73 11.12
C GLN A 56 -10.92 17.22 9.72
N GLY A 57 -9.77 16.56 9.62
CA GLY A 57 -9.22 16.06 8.36
C GLY A 57 -8.44 17.11 7.56
N SER A 58 -8.03 18.21 8.20
CA SER A 58 -7.32 19.31 7.54
C SER A 58 -5.98 18.85 6.94
N VAL A 59 -5.28 17.91 7.59
CA VAL A 59 -4.03 17.32 7.09
C VAL A 59 -4.29 16.62 5.75
N LEU A 60 -5.22 15.67 5.70
CA LEU A 60 -5.55 14.94 4.47
C LEU A 60 -6.03 15.88 3.37
N GLN A 61 -6.92 16.84 3.68
CA GLN A 61 -7.39 17.83 2.71
C GLN A 61 -6.26 18.69 2.16
N LYS A 62 -5.27 19.05 2.99
CA LYS A 62 -4.11 19.84 2.56
C LYS A 62 -3.21 19.01 1.63
N LEU A 63 -2.86 17.79 2.03
CA LEU A 63 -2.04 16.88 1.21
C LEU A 63 -2.70 16.58 -0.14
N ILE A 64 -4.00 16.27 -0.16
CA ILE A 64 -4.77 16.05 -1.40
C ILE A 64 -4.72 17.30 -2.29
N ARG A 65 -4.97 18.49 -1.74
CA ARG A 65 -4.91 19.73 -2.50
C ARG A 65 -3.52 20.01 -3.06
N GLN A 66 -2.45 19.80 -2.28
CA GLN A 66 -1.07 19.98 -2.74
C GLN A 66 -0.70 19.01 -3.87
N ILE A 67 -1.15 17.75 -3.79
CA ILE A 67 -0.98 16.76 -4.87
C ILE A 67 -1.71 17.25 -6.14
N LEU A 68 -2.98 17.65 -6.02
CA LEU A 68 -3.79 18.04 -7.19
C LEU A 68 -3.37 19.39 -7.80
N ALA A 69 -2.95 20.36 -6.98
CA ALA A 69 -2.57 21.70 -7.45
C ALA A 69 -1.30 21.71 -8.33
N GLY A 70 -0.43 20.70 -8.19
CA GLY A 70 0.73 20.54 -9.09
C GLY A 70 0.31 20.34 -10.55
N LYS A 71 -0.89 19.77 -10.80
CA LYS A 71 -1.38 19.50 -12.15
C LYS A 71 -1.90 20.76 -12.86
N ASP A 72 -2.64 21.61 -12.14
CA ASP A 72 -3.31 22.76 -12.74
C ASP A 72 -2.32 23.86 -13.18
N LYS A 73 -1.16 23.95 -12.53
CA LYS A 73 -0.09 24.88 -12.91
C LYS A 73 0.73 24.40 -14.11
N ALA A 74 0.73 23.09 -14.41
CA ALA A 74 1.55 22.48 -15.44
C ALA A 74 0.94 22.60 -16.86
N GLY A 75 0.24 23.69 -17.17
CA GLY A 75 -0.35 23.97 -18.49
C GLY A 75 0.64 24.07 -19.67
N ALA A 76 1.87 23.59 -19.51
CA ALA A 76 2.97 23.70 -20.46
C ALA A 76 3.71 22.35 -20.66
N GLY A 77 2.99 21.32 -21.09
CA GLY A 77 3.60 20.15 -21.74
C GLY A 77 4.20 19.06 -20.82
N PRO A 78 4.56 17.89 -21.42
CA PRO A 78 4.96 16.68 -20.70
C PRO A 78 6.31 16.77 -19.94
N GLY A 79 7.04 17.88 -20.07
CA GLY A 79 8.34 18.08 -19.43
C GLY A 79 8.29 18.67 -18.02
N TYR A 80 7.17 19.26 -17.59
CA TYR A 80 7.13 20.02 -16.34
C TYR A 80 6.83 19.19 -15.08
N ALA A 81 6.37 17.93 -15.20
CA ALA A 81 5.92 17.17 -14.03
C ALA A 81 7.00 16.96 -12.96
N PHE A 82 8.30 17.03 -13.31
CA PHE A 82 9.43 16.85 -12.40
C PHE A 82 10.35 18.06 -12.30
N ASP A 83 9.81 19.28 -12.39
CA ASP A 83 10.60 20.46 -12.02
C ASP A 83 10.84 20.49 -10.50
N ILE A 84 11.87 19.75 -10.08
CA ILE A 84 12.33 19.62 -8.69
C ILE A 84 12.84 20.98 -8.17
N GLU A 85 13.35 21.83 -9.07
CA GLU A 85 13.87 23.16 -8.74
C GLU A 85 12.78 24.24 -8.71
N GLY A 86 11.68 24.09 -9.49
CA GLY A 86 10.66 25.12 -9.71
C GLY A 86 9.32 24.98 -8.96
N GLY A 87 9.21 24.08 -7.97
CA GLY A 87 8.05 24.03 -7.06
C GLY A 87 7.14 22.81 -7.17
N ASN A 88 7.46 21.81 -8.01
CA ASN A 88 6.76 20.51 -7.99
C ASN A 88 7.18 19.60 -6.84
N SER A 89 8.26 19.94 -6.13
CA SER A 89 8.70 19.25 -4.91
C SER A 89 7.61 19.15 -3.83
N LEU A 90 6.70 20.13 -3.74
CA LEU A 90 5.64 20.14 -2.73
C LEU A 90 4.58 19.05 -2.99
N GLY A 91 4.12 18.91 -4.23
CA GLY A 91 3.14 17.87 -4.60
C GLY A 91 3.69 16.47 -4.39
N PHE A 92 4.99 16.26 -4.66
CA PHE A 92 5.67 15.00 -4.39
C PHE A 92 5.84 14.71 -2.90
N ALA A 93 6.32 15.68 -2.13
CA ALA A 93 6.45 15.53 -0.69
C ALA A 93 5.07 15.24 -0.05
N ALA A 94 4.02 15.91 -0.54
CA ALA A 94 2.64 15.65 -0.13
C ALA A 94 2.17 14.23 -0.51
N MET A 95 2.54 13.71 -1.68
CA MET A 95 2.24 12.33 -2.08
C MET A 95 2.93 11.31 -1.17
N GLY A 96 4.20 11.51 -0.86
CA GLY A 96 4.94 10.65 0.08
C GLY A 96 4.35 10.69 1.49
N ALA A 97 4.03 11.88 2.00
CA ALA A 97 3.31 12.06 3.27
C ALA A 97 1.93 11.37 3.26
N LEU A 98 1.15 11.50 2.20
CA LEU A 98 -0.16 10.87 2.08
C LEU A 98 -0.03 9.33 1.98
N THR A 99 1.00 8.83 1.29
CA THR A 99 1.33 7.40 1.22
C THR A 99 1.52 6.83 2.62
N MET A 100 2.31 7.51 3.46
CA MET A 100 2.52 7.14 4.86
C MET A 100 1.22 7.20 5.66
N VAL A 101 0.43 8.29 5.60
CA VAL A 101 -0.81 8.41 6.37
C VAL A 101 -1.84 7.34 5.97
N THR A 102 -1.93 6.99 4.68
CA THR A 102 -2.83 5.96 4.16
C THR A 102 -2.39 4.52 4.45
N MET A 103 -1.25 4.32 5.12
CA MET A 103 -0.93 3.04 5.76
C MET A 103 -1.88 2.69 6.91
N SER A 104 -2.75 3.61 7.34
CA SER A 104 -3.84 3.33 8.27
C SER A 104 -5.15 3.14 7.50
N ARG A 105 -5.91 2.05 7.77
CA ARG A 105 -7.16 1.73 7.04
C ARG A 105 -8.19 2.83 7.22
N PRO A 106 -8.46 3.27 8.46
CA PRO A 106 -9.39 4.37 8.68
C PRO A 106 -8.94 5.66 7.99
N ALA A 107 -7.63 5.93 7.92
CA ALA A 107 -7.10 7.11 7.23
C ALA A 107 -7.25 7.01 5.71
N ALA A 108 -6.98 5.85 5.11
CA ALA A 108 -7.21 5.59 3.69
C ALA A 108 -8.69 5.74 3.31
N GLN A 109 -9.60 5.20 4.13
CA GLN A 109 -11.04 5.37 3.93
C GLN A 109 -11.47 6.84 4.01
N LEU A 110 -10.97 7.58 5.01
CA LEU A 110 -11.25 9.00 5.11
C LEU A 110 -10.68 9.79 3.93
N CYS A 111 -9.47 9.47 3.47
CA CYS A 111 -8.84 10.11 2.32
C CYS A 111 -9.72 10.04 1.07
N LEU A 112 -10.29 8.86 0.78
CA LEU A 112 -11.21 8.65 -0.35
C LEU A 112 -12.52 9.43 -0.20
N ALA A 113 -13.01 9.53 1.03
CA ALA A 113 -14.25 10.22 1.35
C ALA A 113 -14.14 11.75 1.33
N LEU A 114 -12.95 12.34 1.41
CA LEU A 114 -12.79 13.79 1.55
C LEU A 114 -12.90 14.56 0.23
N HIS A 115 -12.74 13.89 -0.91
CA HIS A 115 -12.72 14.56 -2.21
C HIS A 115 -13.29 13.66 -3.30
N GLU A 116 -14.44 14.06 -3.84
CA GLU A 116 -15.10 13.35 -4.94
C GLU A 116 -14.18 13.25 -6.18
N GLY A 117 -14.13 12.07 -6.79
CA GLY A 117 -13.29 11.81 -7.96
C GLY A 117 -11.77 11.82 -7.70
N PHE A 118 -11.35 11.88 -6.44
CA PHE A 118 -9.93 11.85 -6.09
C PHE A 118 -9.24 10.59 -6.60
N GLU A 119 -9.90 9.42 -6.53
CA GLU A 119 -9.33 8.15 -7.00
C GLU A 119 -8.97 8.19 -8.48
N GLN A 120 -9.88 8.71 -9.31
CA GLN A 120 -9.67 8.81 -10.75
C GLN A 120 -8.53 9.77 -11.07
N ARG A 121 -8.52 10.95 -10.43
CA ARG A 121 -7.48 11.96 -10.66
C ARG A 121 -6.11 11.46 -10.21
N LEU A 122 -6.03 10.87 -9.02
CA LEU A 122 -4.81 10.32 -8.47
C LEU A 122 -4.26 9.19 -9.35
N PHE A 123 -5.12 8.25 -9.76
CA PHE A 123 -4.68 7.14 -10.60
C PHE A 123 -4.21 7.62 -11.98
N GLN A 124 -4.89 8.61 -12.55
CA GLN A 124 -4.47 9.23 -13.81
C GLN A 124 -3.12 9.95 -13.67
N MET A 125 -2.89 10.66 -12.57
CA MET A 125 -1.58 11.26 -12.26
C MET A 125 -0.49 10.20 -12.12
N PHE A 126 -0.78 9.09 -11.42
CA PHE A 126 0.17 7.97 -11.31
C PHE A 126 0.55 7.43 -12.69
N LEU A 127 -0.43 7.19 -13.57
CA LEU A 127 -0.17 6.71 -14.93
C LEU A 127 0.67 7.70 -15.75
N GLU A 128 0.35 8.99 -15.69
CA GLU A 128 1.11 10.05 -16.35
C GLU A 128 2.57 10.04 -15.88
N ASN A 129 2.79 10.08 -14.57
CA ASN A 129 4.13 10.10 -13.98
C ASN A 129 4.93 8.83 -14.29
N ALA A 130 4.31 7.65 -14.20
CA ALA A 130 4.98 6.40 -14.53
C ALA A 130 5.26 6.26 -16.05
N MET A 131 4.46 6.87 -16.91
CA MET A 131 4.77 6.95 -18.35
C MET A 131 5.92 7.91 -18.66
N LEU A 132 6.02 9.02 -17.94
CA LEU A 132 7.21 9.89 -18.00
C LEU A 132 8.47 9.13 -17.55
N ILE A 133 8.32 8.21 -16.58
CA ILE A 133 9.39 7.30 -16.18
C ILE A 133 9.87 6.40 -17.33
N ARG A 134 9.09 6.21 -18.39
CA ARG A 134 9.55 5.44 -19.54
C ARG A 134 10.38 6.28 -20.52
N ALA A 135 10.14 7.59 -20.54
CA ALA A 135 10.66 8.49 -21.56
C ALA A 135 12.05 9.08 -21.26
N LEU A 136 12.47 9.11 -19.98
CA LEU A 136 13.75 9.71 -19.62
C LEU A 136 14.94 8.77 -19.92
N PRO A 137 16.04 9.29 -20.51
CA PRO A 137 17.17 8.49 -20.96
C PRO A 137 17.98 7.89 -19.80
N ASP A 138 18.26 8.67 -18.75
CA ASP A 138 19.04 8.30 -17.57
C ASP A 138 18.38 8.84 -16.28
N TRP A 139 18.46 8.07 -15.20
CA TRP A 139 17.81 8.38 -13.92
C TRP A 139 18.83 8.85 -12.91
N ASP A 140 18.64 10.05 -12.38
CA ASP A 140 19.01 10.26 -10.99
C ASP A 140 17.94 9.63 -10.06
N SER A 141 18.19 9.50 -8.76
CA SER A 141 17.36 8.71 -7.83
C SER A 141 15.88 9.12 -7.75
N ASP A 142 15.55 10.37 -8.10
CA ASP A 142 14.35 11.02 -7.56
C ASP A 142 13.05 10.61 -8.26
N PRO A 143 12.96 10.55 -9.62
CA PRO A 143 11.72 10.15 -10.29
C PRO A 143 11.23 8.74 -9.95
N LEU A 144 12.16 7.82 -9.69
CA LEU A 144 11.83 6.42 -9.35
C LEU A 144 11.28 6.30 -7.94
N MET A 145 11.79 7.12 -7.02
CA MET A 145 11.23 7.22 -5.68
C MET A 145 9.76 7.68 -5.75
N TYR A 146 9.44 8.62 -6.64
CA TYR A 146 8.06 9.08 -6.84
C TYR A 146 7.15 8.01 -7.42
N ALA A 147 7.62 7.21 -8.39
CA ALA A 147 6.87 6.04 -8.85
C ALA A 147 6.58 5.10 -7.70
N SER A 148 7.58 4.82 -6.86
CA SER A 148 7.44 3.93 -5.72
C SER A 148 6.35 4.43 -4.76
N PHE A 149 6.37 5.71 -4.38
CA PHE A 149 5.32 6.30 -3.53
C PHE A 149 3.94 6.29 -4.20
N GLY A 150 3.87 6.62 -5.49
CA GLY A 150 2.62 6.58 -6.24
C GLY A 150 2.01 5.18 -6.26
N ILE A 151 2.82 4.14 -6.50
CA ILE A 151 2.36 2.74 -6.49
C ILE A 151 1.90 2.34 -5.08
N GLU A 152 2.65 2.72 -4.05
CA GLU A 152 2.32 2.39 -2.66
C GLU A 152 1.01 3.07 -2.21
N LEU A 153 0.82 4.34 -2.55
CA LEU A 153 -0.42 5.07 -2.30
C LEU A 153 -1.61 4.42 -3.03
N VAL A 154 -1.45 4.09 -4.31
CA VAL A 154 -2.48 3.37 -5.08
C VAL A 154 -2.78 2.02 -4.43
N ALA A 155 -1.78 1.27 -3.97
CA ALA A 155 -1.98 0.00 -3.29
C ALA A 155 -2.74 0.17 -1.95
N ASN A 156 -2.40 1.21 -1.18
CA ASN A 156 -3.09 1.52 0.08
C ASN A 156 -4.56 1.85 -0.13
N LEU A 157 -4.87 2.70 -1.11
CA LEU A 157 -6.23 3.11 -1.43
C LEU A 157 -7.02 1.97 -2.11
N ALA A 158 -6.40 1.22 -3.02
CA ALA A 158 -7.03 0.09 -3.69
C ALA A 158 -7.43 -1.02 -2.71
N ARG A 159 -6.81 -1.08 -1.52
CA ARG A 159 -7.20 -2.01 -0.45
C ARG A 159 -8.57 -1.68 0.16
N VAL A 160 -9.01 -0.42 0.08
CA VAL A 160 -10.30 0.06 0.66
C VAL A 160 -11.30 0.59 -0.36
N SER A 161 -10.93 0.80 -1.63
CA SER A 161 -11.83 1.30 -2.67
C SER A 161 -12.04 0.28 -3.79
N ALA A 162 -13.26 -0.24 -3.91
CA ALA A 162 -13.68 -1.02 -5.08
C ALA A 162 -13.76 -0.15 -6.35
N ALA A 163 -14.16 1.12 -6.20
CA ALA A 163 -14.23 2.07 -7.30
C ALA A 163 -12.85 2.31 -7.93
N LEU A 164 -11.80 2.51 -7.12
CA LEU A 164 -10.43 2.62 -7.63
C LEU A 164 -10.00 1.36 -8.37
N ARG A 165 -10.31 0.17 -7.83
CA ARG A 165 -9.98 -1.09 -8.51
C ARG A 165 -10.71 -1.23 -9.85
N GLN A 166 -11.97 -0.80 -9.96
CA GLN A 166 -12.68 -0.76 -11.24
C GLN A 166 -12.04 0.23 -12.23
N ILE A 167 -11.62 1.41 -11.77
CA ILE A 167 -10.86 2.36 -12.60
C ILE A 167 -9.58 1.70 -13.13
N MET A 168 -8.84 0.98 -12.27
CA MET A 168 -7.63 0.26 -12.69
C MET A 168 -7.91 -0.79 -13.77
N GLN A 169 -9.00 -1.54 -13.63
CA GLN A 169 -9.45 -2.55 -14.61
C GLN A 169 -9.78 -1.93 -15.97
N GLY A 170 -10.36 -0.72 -15.97
CA GLY A 170 -10.75 0.00 -17.18
C GLY A 170 -9.58 0.57 -18.00
N ILE A 171 -8.34 0.49 -17.52
CA ILE A 171 -7.18 1.10 -18.19
C ILE A 171 -6.24 0.03 -18.74
N SER A 172 -6.34 -0.22 -20.05
CA SER A 172 -5.56 -1.26 -20.76
C SER A 172 -4.04 -1.09 -20.67
N ARG A 173 -3.55 0.15 -20.58
CA ARG A 173 -2.11 0.45 -20.45
C ARG A 173 -1.53 0.17 -19.06
N PHE A 174 -2.36 -0.11 -18.06
CA PHE A 174 -1.91 -0.24 -16.67
C PHE A 174 -1.00 -1.44 -16.46
N VAL A 175 -1.39 -2.65 -16.91
CA VAL A 175 -0.56 -3.85 -16.73
C VAL A 175 0.76 -3.78 -17.49
N PRO A 176 0.79 -3.38 -18.78
CA PRO A 176 2.06 -3.17 -19.50
C PRO A 176 3.00 -2.17 -18.82
N LEU A 177 2.45 -1.15 -18.16
CA LEU A 177 3.26 -0.19 -17.40
C LEU A 177 3.90 -0.84 -16.18
N LEU A 178 3.15 -1.63 -15.41
CA LEU A 178 3.71 -2.37 -14.28
C LEU A 178 4.79 -3.36 -14.71
N GLU A 179 4.56 -4.08 -15.82
CA GLU A 179 5.53 -5.01 -16.41
C GLU A 179 6.83 -4.27 -16.79
N TYR A 180 6.72 -3.10 -17.41
CA TYR A 180 7.88 -2.25 -17.70
C TYR A 180 8.63 -1.81 -16.42
N LEU A 181 7.93 -1.33 -15.40
CA LEU A 181 8.54 -0.84 -14.16
C LEU A 181 9.33 -1.92 -13.41
N VAL A 182 8.98 -3.20 -13.56
CA VAL A 182 9.71 -4.31 -12.91
C VAL A 182 10.73 -5.00 -13.82
N SER A 183 10.76 -4.64 -15.10
CA SER A 183 11.58 -5.25 -16.15
C SER A 183 13.09 -5.13 -15.91
N VAL A 184 13.87 -5.94 -16.63
CA VAL A 184 15.34 -5.87 -16.61
C VAL A 184 15.82 -4.57 -17.26
N GLU A 185 15.14 -4.13 -18.31
CA GLU A 185 15.43 -2.91 -19.07
C GLU A 185 15.34 -1.69 -18.16
N HIS A 186 14.26 -1.60 -17.37
CA HIS A 186 14.12 -0.56 -16.37
C HIS A 186 15.19 -0.68 -15.28
N ALA A 187 15.42 -1.88 -14.76
CA ALA A 187 16.39 -2.11 -13.70
C ALA A 187 17.84 -1.78 -14.07
N LYS A 188 18.19 -1.81 -15.36
CA LYS A 188 19.53 -1.40 -15.85
C LYS A 188 19.75 0.11 -15.79
N LYS A 189 18.67 0.91 -15.85
CA LYS A 189 18.74 2.37 -15.86
C LYS A 189 18.61 2.98 -14.46
N ALA A 190 18.12 2.20 -13.51
CA ALA A 190 17.75 2.63 -12.18
C ALA A 190 18.78 2.22 -11.11
N ARG A 191 18.87 3.01 -10.03
CA ARG A 191 19.65 2.61 -8.83
C ARG A 191 19.06 1.34 -8.20
N PRO A 192 19.89 0.41 -7.67
CA PRO A 192 19.40 -0.85 -7.10
C PRO A 192 18.33 -0.71 -6.00
N GLU A 193 18.43 0.33 -5.18
CA GLU A 193 17.50 0.64 -4.09
C GLU A 193 16.12 1.01 -4.65
N ALA A 194 16.10 1.86 -5.68
CA ALA A 194 14.87 2.28 -6.35
C ALA A 194 14.18 1.10 -7.05
N VAL A 195 14.96 0.24 -7.74
CA VAL A 195 14.44 -0.99 -8.34
C VAL A 195 13.81 -1.91 -7.29
N THR A 196 14.47 -2.03 -6.13
CA THR A 196 13.96 -2.84 -5.02
C THR A 196 12.66 -2.25 -4.47
N GLY A 197 12.62 -0.94 -4.26
CA GLY A 197 11.41 -0.22 -3.81
C GLY A 197 10.24 -0.43 -4.77
N ILE A 198 10.42 -0.13 -6.06
CA ILE A 198 9.38 -0.30 -7.08
C ILE A 198 8.87 -1.75 -7.11
N ARG A 199 9.76 -2.75 -7.14
CA ARG A 199 9.34 -4.16 -7.15
C ARG A 199 8.55 -4.55 -5.92
N THR A 200 8.95 -4.07 -4.74
CA THR A 200 8.21 -4.31 -3.50
C THR A 200 6.82 -3.71 -3.57
N GLN A 201 6.69 -2.46 -4.04
CA GLN A 201 5.38 -1.80 -4.11
C GLN A 201 4.48 -2.40 -5.21
N VAL A 202 5.03 -2.76 -6.37
CA VAL A 202 4.27 -3.48 -7.41
C VAL A 202 3.82 -4.84 -6.88
N ALA A 203 4.68 -5.60 -6.20
CA ALA A 203 4.30 -6.89 -5.62
C ALA A 203 3.20 -6.75 -4.56
N ARG A 204 3.25 -5.70 -3.71
CA ARG A 204 2.19 -5.38 -2.74
C ARG A 204 0.87 -5.05 -3.45
N LEU A 205 0.91 -4.29 -4.54
CA LEU A 205 -0.26 -4.01 -5.35
C LEU A 205 -0.85 -5.29 -5.97
N MET A 206 -0.01 -6.17 -6.52
CA MET A 206 -0.45 -7.46 -7.06
C MET A 206 -1.17 -8.29 -6.00
N LEU A 207 -0.60 -8.29 -4.82
CA LEU A 207 -1.17 -9.00 -3.70
C LEU A 207 -2.53 -8.40 -3.29
N VAL A 208 -2.68 -7.07 -3.18
CA VAL A 208 -3.97 -6.40 -2.93
C VAL A 208 -5.03 -6.81 -3.97
N LEU A 209 -4.67 -6.82 -5.25
CA LEU A 209 -5.58 -7.20 -6.32
C LEU A 209 -5.95 -8.69 -6.27
N SER A 210 -5.00 -9.58 -5.96
CA SER A 210 -5.25 -11.02 -5.90
C SER A 210 -6.24 -11.44 -4.79
N VAL A 211 -6.25 -10.69 -3.68
CA VAL A 211 -7.14 -10.98 -2.54
C VAL A 211 -8.50 -10.30 -2.66
N SER A 212 -8.64 -9.32 -3.54
CA SER A 212 -9.88 -8.55 -3.73
C SER A 212 -10.84 -9.35 -4.62
N PRO A 213 -12.03 -9.75 -4.13
CA PRO A 213 -12.96 -10.59 -4.88
C PRO A 213 -13.32 -10.02 -6.26
N ASP A 214 -13.56 -8.71 -6.34
CA ASP A 214 -13.89 -7.94 -7.55
C ASP A 214 -12.74 -7.78 -8.55
N CYS A 215 -11.55 -8.29 -8.23
CA CYS A 215 -10.39 -8.27 -9.13
C CYS A 215 -9.93 -9.66 -9.56
N GLN A 216 -10.44 -10.74 -8.97
CA GLN A 216 -9.83 -12.07 -9.19
C GLN A 216 -9.91 -12.53 -10.65
N GLU A 217 -11.02 -12.24 -11.33
CA GLU A 217 -11.18 -12.54 -12.75
C GLU A 217 -10.23 -11.74 -13.62
N TRP A 218 -10.25 -10.41 -13.48
CA TRP A 218 -9.31 -9.54 -14.18
C TRP A 218 -7.84 -9.89 -13.89
N PHE A 219 -7.50 -10.29 -12.66
CA PHE A 219 -6.15 -10.70 -12.28
C PHE A 219 -5.66 -11.89 -13.10
N ARG A 220 -6.55 -12.85 -13.37
CA ARG A 220 -6.27 -14.04 -14.17
C ARG A 220 -6.03 -13.72 -15.64
N GLU A 221 -6.73 -12.73 -16.18
CA GLU A 221 -6.78 -12.48 -17.63
C GLU A 221 -5.85 -11.36 -18.11
N SER A 222 -5.59 -10.36 -17.27
CA SER A 222 -4.92 -9.12 -17.67
C SER A 222 -3.40 -9.21 -17.84
N GLY A 223 -2.80 -10.37 -17.55
CA GLY A 223 -1.36 -10.58 -17.62
C GLY A 223 -0.60 -10.22 -16.34
N LEU A 224 -1.27 -9.96 -15.21
CA LEU A 224 -0.64 -9.67 -13.92
C LEU A 224 0.25 -10.82 -13.40
N VAL A 225 -0.01 -12.05 -13.85
CA VAL A 225 0.88 -13.21 -13.61
C VAL A 225 2.25 -13.03 -14.27
N ARG A 226 2.34 -12.37 -15.43
CA ARG A 226 3.64 -12.04 -16.05
C ARG A 226 4.40 -11.04 -15.21
N VAL A 227 3.75 -10.02 -14.66
CA VAL A 227 4.37 -9.05 -13.75
C VAL A 227 5.00 -9.76 -12.53
N ILE A 228 4.25 -10.67 -11.90
CA ILE A 228 4.77 -11.52 -10.81
C ILE A 228 6.00 -12.33 -11.28
N THR A 229 5.90 -12.94 -12.46
CA THR A 229 6.96 -13.77 -13.03
C THR A 229 8.25 -12.96 -13.21
N THR A 230 8.14 -11.75 -13.78
CA THR A 230 9.26 -10.81 -13.95
C THR A 230 9.87 -10.40 -12.62
N ILE A 231 9.07 -10.13 -11.58
CA ILE A 231 9.60 -9.82 -10.24
C ILE A 231 10.40 -11.01 -9.70
N CYS A 232 9.84 -12.22 -9.73
CA CYS A 232 10.52 -13.43 -9.24
C CYS A 232 11.83 -13.72 -9.98
N GLU A 233 11.87 -13.51 -11.29
CA GLU A 233 13.06 -13.73 -12.12
C GLU A 233 14.16 -12.71 -11.82
N THR A 234 13.79 -11.45 -11.64
CA THR A 234 14.74 -10.34 -11.62
C THR A 234 15.20 -9.93 -10.22
N THR A 235 14.58 -10.43 -9.15
CA THR A 235 15.07 -10.22 -7.78
C THR A 235 16.41 -10.94 -7.58
N LYS A 236 17.47 -10.17 -7.27
CA LYS A 236 18.81 -10.72 -7.01
C LYS A 236 18.85 -11.63 -5.77
N PRO A 237 19.77 -12.61 -5.70
CA PRO A 237 20.08 -13.31 -4.45
C PRO A 237 20.49 -12.32 -3.35
N GLY A 238 20.05 -12.55 -2.11
CA GLY A 238 20.40 -11.70 -0.96
C GLY A 238 19.56 -10.42 -0.79
N ALA A 239 18.78 -10.00 -1.78
CA ALA A 239 17.81 -8.91 -1.60
C ALA A 239 16.74 -9.32 -0.55
N LYS A 240 16.24 -8.34 0.22
CA LYS A 240 15.11 -8.54 1.14
C LYS A 240 13.97 -9.19 0.35
N GLY A 241 13.58 -10.41 0.74
CA GLY A 241 12.66 -11.26 -0.03
C GLY A 241 11.21 -10.76 -0.08
N GLU A 242 10.93 -9.52 0.31
CA GLU A 242 9.57 -8.97 0.50
C GLU A 242 8.75 -8.99 -0.78
N ALA A 243 9.32 -8.53 -1.90
CA ALA A 243 8.63 -8.55 -3.19
C ALA A 243 8.28 -9.99 -3.62
N VAL A 244 9.22 -10.93 -3.45
CA VAL A 244 9.02 -12.35 -3.77
C VAL A 244 7.96 -12.95 -2.84
N MET A 245 8.02 -12.67 -1.55
CA MET A 245 7.01 -13.11 -0.59
C MET A 245 5.61 -12.66 -0.99
N ALA A 246 5.44 -11.37 -1.29
CA ALA A 246 4.15 -10.83 -1.69
C ALA A 246 3.63 -11.49 -2.98
N CYS A 247 4.52 -11.74 -3.94
CA CYS A 247 4.20 -12.51 -5.15
C CYS A 247 3.76 -13.95 -4.83
N LEU A 248 4.44 -14.66 -3.92
CA LEU A 248 4.07 -16.03 -3.53
C LEU A 248 2.70 -16.08 -2.86
N VAL A 249 2.39 -15.12 -1.99
CA VAL A 249 1.05 -15.03 -1.38
C VAL A 249 -0.01 -14.79 -2.45
N ALA A 250 0.26 -13.91 -3.43
CA ALA A 250 -0.68 -13.65 -4.53
C ALA A 250 -0.93 -14.90 -5.39
N LEU A 251 0.14 -15.63 -5.75
CA LEU A 251 0.05 -16.89 -6.49
C LEU A 251 -0.70 -17.96 -5.70
N LEU A 252 -0.43 -18.07 -4.39
CA LEU A 252 -1.12 -19.00 -3.53
C LEU A 252 -2.61 -18.70 -3.47
N ARG A 253 -2.99 -17.43 -3.33
CA ARG A 253 -4.38 -16.97 -3.34
C ARG A 253 -5.09 -17.33 -4.65
N MET A 254 -4.43 -17.14 -5.79
CA MET A 254 -4.97 -17.53 -7.09
C MET A 254 -5.15 -19.04 -7.22
N SER A 255 -4.19 -19.82 -6.71
CA SER A 255 -4.21 -21.28 -6.75
C SER A 255 -5.34 -21.92 -5.93
N GLU A 256 -6.08 -21.13 -5.14
CA GLU A 256 -7.23 -21.61 -4.36
C GLU A 256 -8.43 -21.95 -5.23
N SER A 257 -8.61 -21.26 -6.35
CA SER A 257 -9.63 -21.59 -7.34
C SER A 257 -9.09 -22.60 -8.36
N PRO A 258 -9.89 -23.61 -8.79
CA PRO A 258 -9.51 -24.52 -9.87
C PRO A 258 -9.10 -23.78 -11.15
N GLU A 259 -9.83 -22.73 -11.52
CA GLU A 259 -9.58 -21.92 -12.71
C GLU A 259 -8.25 -21.17 -12.58
N GLY A 260 -8.01 -20.53 -11.43
CA GLY A 260 -6.73 -19.88 -11.15
C GLY A 260 -5.56 -20.84 -11.16
N LEU A 261 -5.70 -22.04 -10.58
CA LEU A 261 -4.68 -23.09 -10.62
C LEU A 261 -4.38 -23.55 -12.05
N ALA A 262 -5.42 -23.76 -12.86
CA ALA A 262 -5.28 -24.14 -14.27
C ALA A 262 -4.50 -23.08 -15.06
N ILE A 263 -4.83 -21.80 -14.86
CA ILE A 263 -4.11 -20.68 -15.49
C ILE A 263 -2.65 -20.66 -15.05
N LEU A 264 -2.36 -20.78 -13.75
CA LEU A 264 -0.97 -20.82 -13.26
C LEU A 264 -0.18 -21.98 -13.87
N LYS A 265 -0.78 -23.18 -13.96
CA LYS A 265 -0.14 -24.35 -14.59
C LYS A 265 0.09 -24.17 -16.09
N ALA A 266 -0.79 -23.43 -16.78
CA ALA A 266 -0.64 -23.12 -18.20
C ALA A 266 0.49 -22.12 -18.49
N GLN A 267 0.93 -21.33 -17.49
CA GLN A 267 2.04 -20.38 -17.62
C GLN A 267 3.39 -21.09 -17.52
N SER A 268 3.83 -21.75 -18.59
CA SER A 268 5.10 -22.49 -18.65
C SER A 268 6.32 -21.65 -18.23
N ALA A 269 6.34 -20.37 -18.59
CA ALA A 269 7.39 -19.42 -18.19
C ALA A 269 7.47 -19.27 -16.66
N LEU A 270 6.33 -18.97 -16.00
CA LEU A 270 6.24 -18.90 -14.53
C LEU A 270 6.74 -20.20 -13.90
N MET A 271 6.24 -21.34 -14.38
CA MET A 271 6.57 -22.65 -13.84
C MET A 271 8.08 -22.95 -13.94
N SER A 272 8.71 -22.57 -15.06
CA SER A 272 10.16 -22.73 -15.26
C SER A 272 10.97 -21.82 -14.32
N ILE A 273 10.52 -20.59 -14.09
CA ILE A 273 11.19 -19.62 -13.21
C ILE A 273 11.06 -20.05 -11.75
N LEU A 274 9.87 -20.44 -11.31
CA LEU A 274 9.64 -20.93 -9.95
C LEU A 274 10.47 -22.19 -9.65
N LYS A 275 10.58 -23.14 -10.60
CA LYS A 275 11.48 -24.31 -10.48
C LYS A 275 12.95 -23.89 -10.34
N ARG A 276 13.42 -22.97 -11.18
CA ARG A 276 14.81 -22.48 -11.13
C ARG A 276 15.12 -21.76 -9.81
N GLN A 277 14.15 -21.01 -9.29
CA GLN A 277 14.28 -20.23 -8.05
C GLN A 277 13.89 -21.03 -6.80
N THR A 278 13.52 -22.30 -6.91
CA THR A 278 12.97 -23.13 -5.81
C THR A 278 13.88 -23.13 -4.58
N LYS A 279 15.19 -23.37 -4.74
CA LYS A 279 16.14 -23.37 -3.61
C LYS A 279 16.15 -22.04 -2.86
N LYS A 280 16.13 -20.93 -3.60
CA LYS A 280 16.13 -19.57 -3.06
C LYS A 280 14.81 -19.26 -2.36
N ILE A 281 13.70 -19.46 -3.05
CA ILE A 281 12.36 -19.21 -2.52
C ILE A 281 12.12 -20.04 -1.24
N ASN A 282 12.46 -21.33 -1.27
CA ASN A 282 12.33 -22.21 -0.10
C ASN A 282 13.25 -21.81 1.06
N SER A 283 14.44 -21.22 0.78
CA SER A 283 15.32 -20.72 1.85
C SER A 283 14.79 -19.45 2.52
N GLN A 284 14.05 -18.62 1.78
CA GLN A 284 13.49 -17.37 2.29
C GLN A 284 12.15 -17.60 3.00
N CYS A 285 11.28 -18.43 2.42
CA CYS A 285 9.87 -18.54 2.82
C CYS A 285 9.33 -19.97 2.65
N PRO A 286 9.92 -20.97 3.33
CA PRO A 286 9.56 -22.38 3.13
C PRO A 286 8.06 -22.65 3.40
N GLU A 287 7.46 -21.91 4.32
CA GLU A 287 6.04 -21.97 4.67
C GLU A 287 5.08 -21.50 3.57
N LEU A 288 5.49 -20.56 2.70
CA LEU A 288 4.69 -20.18 1.52
C LEU A 288 5.00 -21.08 0.33
N TRP A 289 6.28 -21.43 0.18
CA TRP A 289 6.73 -22.16 -0.99
C TRP A 289 6.19 -23.59 -1.04
N ARG A 290 6.30 -24.35 0.06
CA ARG A 290 5.92 -25.77 0.06
C ARG A 290 4.44 -25.99 -0.29
N PRO A 291 3.47 -25.23 0.28
CA PRO A 291 2.07 -25.35 -0.15
C PRO A 291 1.86 -25.03 -1.64
N LEU A 292 2.50 -23.96 -2.13
CA LEU A 292 2.40 -23.55 -3.52
C LEU A 292 3.01 -24.61 -4.45
N GLU A 293 4.19 -25.12 -4.12
CA GLU A 293 4.90 -26.17 -4.86
C GLU A 293 4.06 -27.44 -5.00
N ARG A 294 3.45 -27.90 -3.91
CA ARG A 294 2.58 -29.09 -3.93
C ARG A 294 1.40 -28.91 -4.90
N ARG A 295 0.77 -27.74 -4.90
CA ARG A 295 -0.35 -27.43 -5.80
C ARG A 295 0.06 -27.33 -7.26
N LEU A 296 1.16 -26.62 -7.52
CA LEU A 296 1.62 -26.35 -8.86
C LEU A 296 2.22 -27.59 -9.53
N PHE A 297 2.98 -28.41 -8.80
CA PHE A 297 3.81 -29.47 -9.41
C PHE A 297 3.43 -30.90 -9.03
N GLN A 298 2.79 -31.13 -7.89
CA GLN A 298 2.55 -32.50 -7.39
C GLN A 298 1.14 -33.02 -7.64
N GLY A 299 0.31 -32.27 -8.39
CA GLY A 299 -1.06 -32.69 -8.72
C GLY A 299 -1.96 -32.93 -7.50
N GLN A 300 -1.58 -32.40 -6.33
CA GLN A 300 -2.41 -32.48 -5.14
C GLN A 300 -3.54 -31.45 -5.25
N ASP A 301 -4.62 -31.85 -5.92
CA ASP A 301 -5.89 -31.11 -5.98
C ASP A 301 -6.73 -31.28 -4.71
N ARG A 302 -6.24 -32.06 -3.72
CA ARG A 302 -6.89 -32.12 -2.41
C ARG A 302 -7.03 -30.70 -1.91
N SER A 303 -8.27 -30.31 -1.59
CA SER A 303 -8.55 -29.06 -0.93
C SER A 303 -7.66 -28.98 0.29
N ILE A 304 -6.56 -28.22 0.21
CA ILE A 304 -6.04 -27.55 1.40
C ILE A 304 -7.29 -26.94 2.01
N PRO A 305 -7.63 -27.24 3.28
CA PRO A 305 -8.78 -26.63 3.94
C PRO A 305 -8.77 -25.19 3.51
N ALA A 306 -9.84 -24.73 2.86
CA ALA A 306 -9.85 -23.43 2.21
C ALA A 306 -9.12 -22.45 3.12
N PHE A 307 -8.26 -21.59 2.56
CA PHE A 307 -7.52 -20.54 3.29
C PHE A 307 -8.47 -19.53 3.97
N GLY A 308 -9.67 -19.96 4.37
CA GLY A 308 -10.43 -19.41 5.45
C GLY A 308 -9.54 -19.08 6.63
N ALA A 309 -10.06 -18.18 7.45
CA ALA A 309 -9.39 -17.46 8.54
C ALA A 309 -8.59 -18.31 9.56
N GLY A 310 -8.54 -19.64 9.42
CA GLY A 310 -7.81 -20.60 10.24
C GLY A 310 -6.35 -20.84 9.88
N ASP A 311 -5.86 -20.58 8.64
CA ASP A 311 -4.42 -20.72 8.36
C ASP A 311 -3.65 -19.48 8.84
N LYS A 312 -3.64 -19.35 10.18
CA LYS A 312 -3.13 -18.20 10.92
C LYS A 312 -1.69 -17.87 10.54
N GLU A 313 -0.89 -18.87 10.14
CA GLU A 313 0.55 -18.73 9.89
C GLU A 313 0.87 -18.16 8.50
N ILE A 314 0.13 -18.50 7.44
CA ILE A 314 0.34 -17.89 6.12
C ILE A 314 -0.11 -16.43 6.12
N TRP A 315 -1.26 -16.14 6.74
CA TRP A 315 -1.66 -14.75 6.98
C TRP A 315 -0.70 -14.04 7.96
N LYS A 316 -0.03 -14.76 8.86
CA LYS A 316 1.07 -14.20 9.68
C LYS A 316 2.26 -13.81 8.85
N LEU A 317 2.59 -14.61 7.85
CA LEU A 317 3.72 -14.31 7.00
C LEU A 317 3.38 -13.18 6.01
N ALA A 318 2.17 -13.18 5.44
CA ALA A 318 1.66 -12.02 4.71
C ALA A 318 1.67 -10.77 5.62
N ARG A 319 1.27 -10.88 6.90
CA ARG A 319 1.42 -9.78 7.88
C ARG A 319 2.87 -9.27 7.96
N LYS A 320 3.87 -10.18 8.00
CA LYS A 320 5.30 -9.79 8.00
C LYS A 320 5.76 -9.08 6.73
N THR A 321 5.09 -9.28 5.60
CA THR A 321 5.42 -8.58 4.33
C THR A 321 4.78 -7.19 4.23
N GLY A 322 4.11 -6.73 5.29
CA GLY A 322 3.30 -5.52 5.26
C GLY A 322 2.00 -5.67 4.47
N PHE A 323 1.59 -6.89 4.12
CA PHE A 323 0.37 -7.13 3.35
C PHE A 323 -0.89 -6.63 4.08
N ASN A 324 -0.98 -6.90 5.38
CA ASN A 324 -2.04 -6.40 6.25
C ASN A 324 -1.74 -4.98 6.77
N GLY A 325 -0.89 -4.23 6.06
CA GLY A 325 -0.41 -2.87 6.34
C GLY A 325 -1.50 -1.80 6.28
N MET A 326 -2.65 -2.09 6.88
CA MET A 326 -3.57 -1.13 7.40
C MET A 326 -4.08 -1.57 8.76
N ALA A 327 -3.16 -1.57 9.72
CA ALA A 327 -3.44 -1.85 11.10
C ALA A 327 -4.56 -0.96 11.63
N VAL A 328 -5.55 -1.58 12.26
CA VAL A 328 -6.53 -0.89 13.09
C VAL A 328 -6.12 -1.12 14.53
N THR A 329 -5.59 -0.08 15.16
CA THR A 329 -5.22 -0.06 16.58
C THR A 329 -6.26 0.71 17.39
N CYS A 330 -6.21 0.55 18.72
CA CYS A 330 -6.99 1.39 19.61
C CYS A 330 -6.39 2.79 19.62
N SER A 331 -7.24 3.81 19.50
CA SER A 331 -6.84 5.21 19.48
C SER A 331 -6.53 5.78 20.88
N LEU A 332 -6.70 5.03 21.96
CA LEU A 332 -6.26 5.48 23.28
C LEU A 332 -4.72 5.37 23.37
N SER A 333 -4.07 6.43 23.83
CA SER A 333 -2.63 6.41 24.08
C SER A 333 -2.26 5.32 25.09
N ASN A 334 -1.13 4.65 24.84
CA ASN A 334 -0.59 3.56 25.67
C ASN A 334 -1.49 2.30 25.78
N CYS A 335 -2.48 2.13 24.91
CA CYS A 335 -3.22 0.88 24.82
C CYS A 335 -2.31 -0.26 24.32
N THR A 336 -2.25 -1.34 25.11
CA THR A 336 -1.47 -2.56 24.81
C THR A 336 -2.27 -3.61 24.04
N THR A 337 -3.56 -3.38 23.78
CA THR A 337 -4.37 -4.29 22.98
C THR A 337 -3.80 -4.36 21.56
N LYS A 338 -3.47 -5.59 21.14
CA LYS A 338 -3.01 -5.86 19.78
C LYS A 338 -4.07 -5.44 18.76
N GLN A 339 -3.63 -5.13 17.55
CA GLN A 339 -4.49 -4.77 16.40
C GLN A 339 -5.73 -5.67 16.28
N GLU A 340 -6.86 -5.11 15.82
CA GLU A 340 -8.17 -5.78 15.69
C GLU A 340 -8.06 -7.18 15.04
N TYR A 341 -7.30 -7.29 13.96
CA TYR A 341 -7.12 -8.56 13.25
C TYR A 341 -6.22 -9.58 13.98
N VAL A 342 -5.25 -9.11 14.78
CA VAL A 342 -4.35 -9.98 15.55
C VAL A 342 -5.04 -10.50 16.81
N SER A 343 -5.85 -9.66 17.44
CA SER A 343 -6.65 -10.05 18.60
C SER A 343 -7.87 -10.90 18.22
N GLY A 344 -8.36 -10.78 16.98
CA GLY A 344 -9.65 -11.33 16.56
C GLY A 344 -10.83 -10.56 17.15
N THR A 345 -10.57 -9.50 17.91
CA THR A 345 -11.57 -8.68 18.58
C THR A 345 -11.92 -7.51 17.69
N LYS A 346 -13.20 -7.40 17.31
CA LYS A 346 -13.68 -6.25 16.57
C LYS A 346 -13.62 -5.00 17.43
N PHE A 347 -13.00 -3.93 16.92
CA PHE A 347 -12.93 -2.67 17.63
C PHE A 347 -14.20 -1.87 17.39
N SER A 348 -14.69 -1.21 18.43
CA SER A 348 -15.75 -0.22 18.29
C SER A 348 -15.20 1.03 17.60
N LYS A 349 -15.95 1.59 16.65
CA LYS A 349 -15.57 2.82 15.95
C LYS A 349 -16.27 4.03 16.57
N CYS A 350 -15.63 5.19 16.55
CA CYS A 350 -16.25 6.45 16.94
C CYS A 350 -17.48 6.71 16.06
N GLY A 351 -18.66 6.82 16.65
CA GLY A 351 -19.91 7.02 15.91
C GLY A 351 -20.00 8.34 15.14
N ARG A 352 -19.10 9.29 15.42
CA ARG A 352 -19.06 10.60 14.76
C ARG A 352 -18.16 10.61 13.53
N CYS A 353 -16.86 10.37 13.71
CA CYS A 353 -15.90 10.42 12.59
C CYS A 353 -15.70 9.07 11.90
N GLY A 354 -16.02 7.94 12.55
CA GLY A 354 -15.75 6.60 12.02
C GLY A 354 -14.28 6.19 11.98
N VAL A 355 -13.35 7.10 12.27
CA VAL A 355 -11.90 6.88 12.11
C VAL A 355 -11.21 6.37 13.36
N ALA A 356 -11.54 6.92 14.54
CA ALA A 356 -10.99 6.45 15.80
C ALA A 356 -11.61 5.10 16.20
N HIS A 357 -10.79 4.14 16.62
CA HIS A 357 -11.19 2.79 16.99
C HIS A 357 -10.84 2.48 18.45
N TYR A 358 -11.64 1.67 19.12
CA TYR A 358 -11.49 1.38 20.54
C TYR A 358 -11.76 -0.09 20.83
N CYS A 359 -10.85 -0.70 21.57
CA CYS A 359 -11.03 -2.07 22.07
C CYS A 359 -12.08 -2.16 23.19
N SER A 360 -12.45 -1.04 23.83
CA SER A 360 -13.49 -0.97 24.85
C SER A 360 -14.15 0.42 24.93
N LYS A 361 -15.31 0.50 25.60
CA LYS A 361 -16.04 1.76 25.82
C LYS A 361 -15.28 2.69 26.78
N GLU A 362 -14.57 2.14 27.74
CA GLU A 362 -13.74 2.88 28.70
C GLU A 362 -12.62 3.62 27.96
N HIS A 363 -11.97 2.96 27.00
CA HIS A 363 -10.92 3.59 26.18
C HIS A 363 -11.46 4.74 25.34
N GLN A 364 -12.68 4.61 24.83
CA GLN A 364 -13.36 5.70 24.14
C GLN A 364 -13.59 6.91 25.08
N LEU A 365 -14.09 6.68 26.30
CA LEU A 365 -14.34 7.74 27.27
C LEU A 365 -13.06 8.47 27.69
N LEU A 366 -11.96 7.74 27.88
CA LEU A 366 -10.65 8.32 28.21
C LEU A 366 -10.09 9.14 27.04
N HIS A 367 -10.10 8.59 25.83
CA HIS A 367 -9.60 9.28 24.64
C HIS A 367 -10.49 10.46 24.22
N TRP A 368 -11.79 10.45 24.56
CA TRP A 368 -12.73 11.50 24.15
C TRP A 368 -12.28 12.91 24.51
N ARG A 369 -11.56 13.07 25.64
CA ARG A 369 -11.08 14.37 26.12
C ARG A 369 -10.19 15.09 25.10
N THR A 370 -9.31 14.35 24.43
CA THR A 370 -8.41 14.86 23.38
C THR A 370 -9.06 14.74 22.00
N HIS A 371 -9.67 13.59 21.70
CA HIS A 371 -10.29 13.30 20.41
C HIS A 371 -11.37 14.31 19.98
N LYS A 372 -12.19 14.80 20.92
CA LYS A 372 -13.33 15.68 20.63
C LYS A 372 -12.96 16.97 19.88
N LYS A 373 -11.72 17.43 20.00
CA LYS A 373 -11.20 18.63 19.33
C LYS A 373 -11.04 18.43 17.82
N HIS A 374 -10.69 17.21 17.40
CA HIS A 374 -10.42 16.85 16.01
C HIS A 374 -11.58 16.08 15.37
N CYS A 375 -12.48 15.52 16.19
CA CYS A 375 -13.64 14.77 15.74
C CYS A 375 -14.65 15.64 14.96
N PHE A 376 -15.03 15.20 13.75
CA PHE A 376 -16.07 15.83 12.94
C PHE A 376 -17.37 14.99 12.93
N LYS A 377 -18.49 15.64 12.57
CA LYS A 377 -19.78 14.95 12.40
C LYS A 377 -19.78 14.21 11.05
N LYS A 378 -20.36 13.01 11.00
CA LYS A 378 -20.45 12.18 9.78
C LYS A 378 -21.07 12.94 8.59
N GLU A 379 -22.10 13.74 8.87
CA GLU A 379 -22.81 14.59 7.91
C GLU A 379 -21.93 15.63 7.21
N LYS A 380 -20.76 15.96 7.77
CA LYS A 380 -19.84 16.95 7.20
C LYS A 380 -18.81 16.36 6.25
N ILE A 381 -18.77 15.04 6.05
CA ILE A 381 -17.91 14.43 5.04
C ILE A 381 -18.73 14.33 3.76
N PRO A 382 -18.47 15.16 2.74
CA PRO A 382 -19.19 15.08 1.47
C PRO A 382 -19.00 13.67 0.89
N GLY A 383 -20.08 12.89 0.73
CA GLY A 383 -20.03 11.58 0.06
C GLY A 383 -19.90 10.32 0.93
N THR A 384 -20.19 10.36 2.24
CA THR A 384 -20.10 9.17 3.14
C THR A 384 -21.41 8.55 3.62
N ASP A 385 -22.43 8.49 2.76
CA ASP A 385 -23.50 7.51 2.91
C ASP A 385 -22.99 6.11 2.54
N ILE A 386 -22.01 5.63 3.30
CA ILE A 386 -21.55 4.24 3.27
C ILE A 386 -22.25 3.56 4.45
N GLY A 387 -23.37 2.91 4.12
CA GLY A 387 -24.10 1.98 4.98
C GLY A 387 -23.34 0.68 5.22
#